data_AF-A0A8N5ETS9-F1
#
_entry.id   AF-A0A8N5ETS9-F1
#
_cell.length_a   1.000
_cell.length_b   1.000
_cell.length_c   1.000
_cell.angle_alpha   90.00
_cell.angle_beta   90.00
_cell.angle_gamma   90.00
#
_symmetry.space_group_name_H-M   'P 1'
#
loop_
_entity.id
_entity.type
_entity.pdbx_description
1 polymer ?
#
loop_
_entity_poly.entity_id
_entity_poly.type
_entity_poly.pdbx_seq_one_letter_code
_entity_poly.pdbx_strand_id
1 'polypeptide(L)'
;ADPPLSLQDGFVRVDRDYVAQAAELARAGGCKHFILQSSRGANAQSRFLYLRVKGEVENLVQAVGFDRCTILRPAVLLCRRQESRPMEWIAQQFLGAVARLFPTAYSVPVEMVARAMVACALQPGERKVEVLENGAIHELGKEVPQQGT
;
A
#
# COMPACT_ATOMS: atom_id res chain seq x y z
N ALA A 1 -20.31 10.10 24.65
CA ALA A 1 -20.12 9.26 23.45
C ALA A 1 -19.79 10.20 22.32
N ASP A 2 -18.70 9.97 21.59
CA ASP A 2 -18.36 10.81 20.44
C ASP A 2 -19.42 10.65 19.35
N PRO A 3 -19.77 11.73 18.63
CA PRO A 3 -20.71 11.65 17.52
C PRO A 3 -20.18 10.70 16.42
N PRO A 4 -21.06 10.02 15.68
CA PRO A 4 -20.64 9.13 14.60
C PRO A 4 -19.88 9.92 13.53
N LEU A 5 -18.69 9.42 13.18
CA LEU A 5 -17.86 10.02 12.13
C LEU A 5 -18.55 9.90 10.77
N SER A 6 -18.32 10.89 9.90
CA SER A 6 -18.67 10.73 8.49
C SER A 6 -17.86 9.60 7.86
N LEU A 7 -18.34 9.03 6.73
CA LEU A 7 -17.58 8.01 6.00
C LEU A 7 -16.19 8.50 5.57
N GLN A 8 -16.07 9.78 5.24
CA GLN A 8 -14.79 10.37 4.84
C GLN A 8 -13.85 10.49 6.05
N ASP A 9 -14.36 10.98 7.19
CA ASP A 9 -13.55 11.13 8.40
C ASP A 9 -13.16 9.76 8.97
N GLY A 10 -14.05 8.78 8.91
CA GLY A 10 -13.76 7.40 9.29
C GLY A 10 -12.66 6.79 8.41
N PHE A 11 -12.71 7.02 7.09
CA PHE A 11 -11.66 6.57 6.18
C PHE A 11 -10.32 7.24 6.48
N VAL A 12 -10.30 8.56 6.66
CA VAL A 12 -9.08 9.31 7.00
C VAL A 12 -8.50 8.83 8.34
N ARG A 13 -9.35 8.63 9.34
CA ARG A 13 -8.92 8.16 10.66
C ARG A 13 -8.24 6.79 10.60
N VAL A 14 -8.76 5.88 9.78
CA VAL A 14 -8.19 4.53 9.63
C VAL A 14 -6.94 4.53 8.75
N ASP A 15 -7.03 5.08 7.53
CA ASP A 15 -5.97 4.94 6.52
C ASP A 15 -4.82 5.95 6.68
N ARG A 16 -5.00 7.02 7.46
CA ARG A 16 -3.96 8.00 7.79
C ARG A 16 -3.62 8.02 9.27
N ASP A 17 -4.59 8.35 10.12
CA ASP A 17 -4.28 8.71 11.51
C ASP A 17 -3.80 7.49 12.31
N TYR A 18 -4.47 6.34 12.19
CA TYR A 18 -4.05 5.11 12.86
C TYR A 18 -2.74 4.56 12.33
N VAL A 19 -2.50 4.67 11.02
CA VAL A 19 -1.25 4.21 10.40
C VAL A 19 -0.07 5.09 10.84
N ALA A 20 -0.25 6.41 10.87
CA ALA A 20 0.76 7.34 11.37
C ALA A 20 1.08 7.07 12.85
N GLN A 21 0.05 6.92 13.69
CA GLN A 21 0.23 6.57 15.11
C GLN A 21 0.92 5.20 15.28
N ALA A 22 0.56 4.20 14.49
CA ALA A 22 1.22 2.90 14.53
C ALA A 22 2.71 3.00 14.16
N ALA A 23 3.06 3.86 13.19
CA ALA A 23 4.45 4.12 12.84
C ALA A 23 5.21 4.81 13.99
N GLU A 24 4.64 5.83 14.61
CA GLU A 24 5.24 6.50 15.77
C GLU A 24 5.49 5.52 16.93
N LEU A 25 4.48 4.71 17.27
CA LEU A 25 4.59 3.69 18.32
C LEU A 25 5.62 2.63 17.98
N ALA A 26 5.66 2.16 16.72
CA ALA A 26 6.66 1.19 16.28
C ALA A 26 8.08 1.76 16.44
N ARG A 27 8.31 3.02 16.03
CA ARG A 27 9.61 3.68 16.19
C ARG A 27 9.99 3.83 17.66
N ALA A 28 9.06 4.26 18.50
CA ALA A 28 9.28 4.34 19.95
C ALA A 28 9.59 2.97 20.57
N GLY A 29 9.01 1.89 20.03
CA GLY A 29 9.30 0.50 20.40
C GLY A 29 10.63 -0.06 19.85
N GLY A 30 11.46 0.76 19.19
CA GLY A 30 12.75 0.33 18.66
C GLY A 30 12.70 -0.32 17.27
N CYS A 31 11.56 -0.21 16.57
CA CYS A 31 11.50 -0.64 15.17
C CYS A 31 12.49 0.16 14.31
N LYS A 32 13.32 -0.56 13.57
CA LYS A 32 14.34 0.01 12.67
C LYS A 32 13.84 0.14 11.24
N HIS A 33 13.04 -0.82 10.78
CA HIS A 33 12.52 -0.87 9.41
C HIS A 33 11.00 -0.93 9.40
N PHE A 34 10.36 0.11 8.89
CA PHE A 34 8.92 0.17 8.70
C PHE A 34 8.55 -0.04 7.23
N ILE A 35 7.60 -0.94 6.96
CA ILE A 35 7.12 -1.25 5.61
C ILE A 35 5.66 -0.84 5.50
N LEU A 36 5.38 0.15 4.64
CA LEU A 36 4.04 0.69 4.43
C LEU A 36 3.44 0.17 3.11
N GLN A 37 2.24 -0.40 3.19
CA GLN A 37 1.42 -0.71 2.01
C GLN A 37 0.58 0.52 1.65
N SER A 38 0.89 1.14 0.51
CA SER A 38 0.22 2.34 -0.03
C SER A 38 -0.51 2.02 -1.33
N SER A 39 -0.49 2.91 -2.33
CA SER A 39 -1.15 2.69 -3.61
C SER A 39 -0.46 3.44 -4.72
N ARG A 40 -0.51 2.89 -5.93
CA ARG A 40 -0.05 3.58 -7.13
C ARG A 40 -0.80 4.91 -7.32
N GLY A 41 -0.03 5.98 -7.50
CA GLY A 41 -0.57 7.33 -7.66
C GLY A 41 -0.91 8.03 -6.34
N ALA A 42 -0.51 7.48 -5.19
CA ALA A 42 -0.58 8.18 -3.91
C ALA A 42 0.10 9.56 -4.02
N ASN A 43 -0.64 10.59 -3.65
CA ASN A 43 -0.21 11.99 -3.77
C ASN A 43 -1.04 12.85 -2.80
N ALA A 44 -0.39 13.44 -1.80
CA ALA A 44 -1.02 14.30 -0.79
C ALA A 44 -1.70 15.56 -1.37
N GLN A 45 -1.40 15.93 -2.61
CA GLN A 45 -2.04 17.04 -3.33
C GLN A 45 -3.19 16.60 -4.24
N SER A 46 -3.53 15.31 -4.26
CA SER A 46 -4.61 14.78 -5.11
C SER A 46 -5.98 15.33 -4.72
N ARG A 47 -6.83 15.54 -5.72
CA ARG A 47 -8.25 15.87 -5.52
C ARG A 47 -9.09 14.63 -5.17
N PHE A 48 -8.56 13.42 -5.38
CA PHE A 48 -9.21 12.17 -5.03
C PHE A 48 -8.86 11.77 -3.60
N LEU A 49 -9.87 11.66 -2.73
CA LEU A 49 -9.70 11.39 -1.30
C LEU A 49 -8.77 10.20 -1.02
N TYR A 50 -8.97 9.07 -1.70
CA TYR A 50 -8.14 7.88 -1.52
C TYR A 50 -6.65 8.13 -1.79
N LEU A 51 -6.31 8.69 -2.95
CA LEU A 51 -4.92 8.97 -3.33
C LEU A 51 -4.30 10.06 -2.46
N ARG A 52 -5.12 11.02 -2.03
CA ARG A 52 -4.71 12.06 -1.08
C ARG A 52 -4.33 11.46 0.26
N VAL A 53 -5.22 10.69 0.87
CA VAL A 53 -4.99 10.03 2.18
C VAL A 53 -3.77 9.11 2.12
N LYS A 54 -3.62 8.31 1.05
CA LYS A 54 -2.43 7.47 0.85
C LYS A 54 -1.15 8.28 0.70
N GLY A 55 -1.18 9.43 0.02
CA GLY A 55 -0.01 10.31 -0.05
C GLY A 55 0.29 11.05 1.26
N GLU A 56 -0.74 11.47 1.98
CA GLU A 56 -0.60 12.12 3.30
C GLU A 56 0.07 11.16 4.30
N VAL A 57 -0.40 9.91 4.38
CA VAL A 57 0.17 8.93 5.31
C VAL A 57 1.62 8.54 4.93
N GLU A 58 1.95 8.49 3.64
CA GLU A 58 3.34 8.28 3.21
C GLU A 58 4.26 9.39 3.71
N ASN A 59 3.82 10.65 3.65
CA ASN A 59 4.61 11.79 4.15
C ASN A 59 4.78 11.70 5.67
N LEU A 60 3.70 11.38 6.40
CA LEU A 60 3.75 11.23 7.86
C LEU A 60 4.69 10.10 8.28
N VAL A 61 4.58 8.92 7.66
CA VAL A 61 5.43 7.76 7.98
C VAL A 61 6.90 8.04 7.66
N GLN A 62 7.22 8.75 6.57
CA GLN A 62 8.59 9.16 6.26
C GLN A 62 9.15 10.11 7.33
N ALA A 63 8.32 11.03 7.84
CA ALA A 63 8.73 12.00 8.86
C ALA A 63 9.05 11.35 10.22
N VAL A 64 8.51 10.16 10.52
CA VAL A 64 8.86 9.39 11.75
C VAL A 64 10.35 9.08 11.84
N GLY A 65 11.05 8.98 10.69
CA GLY A 65 12.51 8.92 10.67
C GLY A 65 13.11 7.57 11.09
N PHE A 66 12.49 6.47 10.67
CA PHE A 66 13.07 5.11 10.78
C PHE A 66 14.45 5.01 10.14
N ASP A 67 15.25 4.03 10.57
CA ASP A 67 16.55 3.73 9.97
C ASP A 67 16.36 3.28 8.52
N ARG A 68 15.26 2.57 8.26
CA ARG A 68 14.75 2.25 6.93
C ARG A 68 13.23 2.38 6.88
N CYS A 69 12.72 2.92 5.79
CA CYS A 69 11.30 2.95 5.47
C CYS A 69 11.09 2.49 4.03
N THR A 70 10.27 1.47 3.82
CA THR A 70 9.91 1.01 2.47
C THR A 70 8.42 1.19 2.24
N ILE A 71 8.06 1.90 1.17
CA ILE A 71 6.68 2.18 0.79
C ILE A 71 6.38 1.41 -0.48
N LEU A 72 5.38 0.53 -0.45
CA LEU A 72 4.94 -0.21 -1.63
C LEU A 72 3.71 0.47 -2.22
N ARG A 73 3.76 0.80 -3.51
CA ARG A 73 2.66 1.39 -4.29
C ARG A 73 2.16 0.41 -5.36
N PRO A 74 1.42 -0.64 -4.95
CA PRO A 74 0.84 -1.59 -5.91
C PRO A 74 -0.23 -0.92 -6.76
N ALA A 75 -0.45 -1.47 -7.96
CA ALA A 75 -1.65 -1.20 -8.75
C ALA A 75 -2.86 -1.94 -8.14
N VAL A 76 -3.90 -2.24 -8.92
CA VAL A 76 -5.10 -2.91 -8.39
C VAL A 76 -4.74 -4.32 -7.89
N LEU A 77 -5.04 -4.60 -6.63
CA LEU A 77 -4.80 -5.91 -6.04
C LEU A 77 -5.74 -6.94 -6.67
N LEU A 78 -5.19 -7.97 -7.31
CA LEU A 78 -5.93 -9.15 -7.74
C LEU A 78 -5.97 -10.15 -6.59
N CYS A 79 -7.16 -10.49 -6.14
CA CYS A 79 -7.35 -11.50 -5.12
C CYS A 79 -8.36 -12.52 -5.65
N ARG A 80 -8.05 -13.83 -5.59
CA ARG A 80 -9.07 -14.88 -5.75
C ARG A 80 -9.89 -14.93 -4.47
N ARG A 81 -10.91 -14.08 -4.32
CA ARG A 81 -11.84 -14.11 -3.17
C ARG A 81 -13.10 -14.91 -3.52
N GLN A 82 -13.65 -15.60 -2.51
CA GLN A 82 -15.01 -16.17 -2.55
C GLN A 82 -16.09 -15.09 -2.32
N GLU A 83 -15.76 -13.96 -1.70
CA GLU A 83 -16.68 -12.84 -1.52
C GLU A 83 -16.48 -11.78 -2.61
N SER A 84 -17.47 -11.64 -3.49
CA SER A 84 -17.56 -10.57 -4.47
C SER A 84 -17.99 -9.28 -3.76
N ARG A 85 -17.10 -8.27 -3.71
CA ARG A 85 -17.48 -6.94 -3.23
C ARG A 85 -18.18 -6.19 -4.37
N PRO A 86 -19.37 -5.60 -4.17
CA PRO A 86 -20.05 -4.80 -5.21
C PRO A 86 -19.20 -3.62 -5.74
N MET A 87 -18.26 -3.14 -4.93
CA MET A 87 -17.29 -2.11 -5.33
C MET A 87 -16.27 -2.57 -6.39
N GLU A 88 -16.03 -3.88 -6.48
CA GLU A 88 -15.19 -4.49 -7.52
C GLU A 88 -15.88 -4.40 -8.89
N TRP A 89 -17.22 -4.47 -8.92
CA TRP A 89 -18.04 -4.26 -10.12
C TRP A 89 -18.08 -2.79 -10.58
N ILE A 90 -18.17 -1.85 -9.63
CA ILE A 90 -18.15 -0.40 -9.94
C ILE A 90 -16.75 0.03 -10.42
N ALA A 91 -15.68 -0.47 -9.81
CA ALA A 91 -14.31 -0.25 -10.28
C ALA A 91 -14.05 -0.91 -11.65
N GLN A 92 -14.58 -2.12 -11.89
CA GLN A 92 -14.54 -2.78 -13.20
C GLN A 92 -15.32 -2.02 -14.29
N GLN A 93 -16.43 -1.33 -13.95
CA GLN A 93 -17.16 -0.52 -14.93
C GLN A 93 -16.43 0.79 -15.29
N PHE A 94 -15.77 1.45 -14.34
CA PHE A 94 -15.02 2.68 -14.61
C PHE A 94 -13.63 2.44 -15.23
N LEU A 95 -12.97 1.31 -14.95
CA LEU A 95 -11.64 0.97 -15.50
C LEU A 95 -11.64 -0.12 -16.59
N GLY A 96 -12.79 -0.73 -16.89
CA GLY A 96 -12.89 -1.95 -17.73
C GLY A 96 -12.41 -1.81 -19.16
N ALA A 97 -12.54 -0.62 -19.76
CA ALA A 97 -12.03 -0.35 -21.11
C ALA A 97 -10.48 -0.28 -21.16
N VAL A 98 -9.86 0.18 -20.08
CA VAL A 98 -8.41 0.41 -19.99
C VAL A 98 -7.66 -0.83 -19.49
N ALA A 99 -8.28 -1.60 -18.59
CA ALA A 99 -7.73 -2.85 -18.06
C ALA A 99 -7.55 -3.94 -19.13
N ARG A 100 -8.35 -3.92 -20.21
CA ARG A 100 -8.24 -4.88 -21.33
C ARG A 100 -6.98 -4.69 -22.18
N LEU A 101 -6.37 -3.50 -22.18
CA LEU A 101 -5.18 -3.22 -23.00
C LEU A 101 -3.83 -3.42 -22.28
N PHE A 102 -3.76 -3.35 -20.94
CA PHE A 102 -2.47 -3.48 -20.22
C PHE A 102 -2.59 -4.25 -18.88
N PRO A 103 -2.73 -5.59 -18.89
CA PRO A 103 -3.09 -6.39 -17.71
C PRO A 103 -2.09 -6.27 -16.54
N THR A 104 -0.79 -6.12 -16.81
CA THR A 104 0.28 -6.00 -15.79
C THR A 104 0.52 -4.56 -15.32
N ALA A 105 0.13 -3.56 -16.13
CA ALA A 105 0.23 -2.16 -15.74
C ALA A 105 -0.86 -1.79 -14.73
N TYR A 106 -1.99 -2.51 -14.71
CA TYR A 106 -3.14 -2.15 -13.89
C TYR A 106 -3.35 -3.02 -12.67
N SER A 107 -2.61 -4.13 -12.53
CA SER A 107 -2.91 -5.09 -11.47
C SER A 107 -1.70 -5.85 -10.92
N VAL A 108 -1.82 -6.34 -9.69
CA VAL A 108 -0.79 -7.16 -9.03
C VAL A 108 -1.46 -8.18 -8.10
N PRO A 109 -1.09 -9.47 -8.14
CA PRO A 109 -1.59 -10.46 -7.20
C PRO A 109 -1.24 -10.09 -5.75
N VAL A 110 -2.15 -10.31 -4.81
CA VAL A 110 -1.89 -10.06 -3.38
C VAL A 110 -0.69 -10.87 -2.88
N GLU A 111 -0.54 -12.10 -3.38
CA GLU A 111 0.60 -12.97 -3.06
C GLU A 111 1.92 -12.36 -3.51
N MET A 112 1.93 -11.65 -4.65
CA MET A 112 3.11 -10.96 -5.17
C MET A 112 3.50 -9.79 -4.26
N VAL A 113 2.52 -8.99 -3.83
CA VAL A 113 2.75 -7.89 -2.89
C VAL A 113 3.29 -8.42 -1.56
N ALA A 114 2.71 -9.50 -1.04
CA ALA A 114 3.17 -10.12 0.20
C ALA A 114 4.62 -10.62 0.08
N ARG A 115 4.98 -11.28 -1.02
CA ARG A 115 6.36 -11.72 -1.29
C ARG A 115 7.32 -10.55 -1.36
N ALA A 116 6.95 -9.48 -2.07
CA ALA A 116 7.76 -8.27 -2.13
C ALA A 116 7.96 -7.66 -0.73
N MET A 117 6.93 -7.59 0.10
CA MET A 117 7.06 -7.09 1.49
C MET A 117 8.01 -7.97 2.33
N VAL A 118 7.92 -9.29 2.21
CA VAL A 118 8.83 -10.23 2.89
C VAL A 118 10.27 -10.04 2.40
N ALA A 119 10.49 -9.93 1.08
CA ALA A 119 11.80 -9.65 0.52
C ALA A 119 12.36 -8.33 1.04
N CYS A 120 11.57 -7.26 1.08
CA CYS A 120 11.99 -5.99 1.66
C CYS A 120 12.44 -6.15 3.12
N ALA A 121 11.71 -6.92 3.93
CA ALA A 121 12.05 -7.13 5.33
C ALA A 121 13.36 -7.93 5.54
N LEU A 122 13.67 -8.85 4.63
CA LEU A 122 14.82 -9.75 4.74
C LEU A 122 16.09 -9.24 4.06
N GLN A 123 15.93 -8.47 2.98
CA GLN A 123 17.06 -7.94 2.22
C GLN A 123 17.53 -6.60 2.80
N PRO A 124 18.85 -6.38 2.93
CA PRO A 124 19.38 -5.08 3.36
C PRO A 124 19.00 -4.01 2.33
N GLY A 125 18.56 -2.86 2.81
CA GLY A 125 18.34 -1.68 1.97
C GLY A 125 19.49 -0.70 2.08
N GLU A 126 19.85 -0.09 0.97
CA GLU A 126 20.92 0.93 0.93
C GLU A 126 20.39 2.34 1.27
N ARG A 127 19.09 2.56 1.15
CA ARG A 127 18.45 3.87 1.33
C ARG A 127 17.61 3.91 2.60
N LYS A 128 17.62 5.07 3.26
CA LYS A 128 16.76 5.36 4.42
C LYS A 128 15.27 5.31 4.05
N VAL A 129 14.91 5.79 2.87
CA VAL A 129 13.55 5.72 2.33
C VAL A 129 13.56 5.15 0.93
N GLU A 130 12.70 4.17 0.68
CA GLU A 130 12.55 3.49 -0.60
C GLU A 130 11.08 3.41 -0.98
N VAL A 131 10.73 3.82 -2.20
CA VAL A 131 9.37 3.72 -2.72
C VAL A 131 9.39 2.73 -3.89
N LEU A 132 8.67 1.62 -3.74
CA LEU A 132 8.55 0.57 -4.75
C LEU A 132 7.22 0.72 -5.49
N GLU A 133 7.30 1.19 -6.74
CA GLU A 133 6.15 1.21 -7.65
C GLU A 133 5.82 -0.20 -8.13
N ASN A 134 4.62 -0.38 -8.71
CA ASN A 134 4.07 -1.68 -9.12
C ASN A 134 5.05 -2.59 -9.88
N GLY A 135 5.85 -2.04 -10.80
CA GLY A 135 6.85 -2.83 -11.55
C GLY A 135 7.91 -3.47 -10.64
N ALA A 136 8.48 -2.69 -9.70
CA ALA A 136 9.48 -3.20 -8.76
C ALA A 136 8.90 -4.25 -7.79
N ILE A 137 7.62 -4.08 -7.39
CA ILE A 137 6.91 -5.06 -6.58
C ILE A 137 6.79 -6.40 -7.31
N HIS A 138 6.48 -6.39 -8.61
CA HIS A 138 6.41 -7.60 -9.43
C HIS A 138 7.77 -8.29 -9.57
N GLU A 139 8.84 -7.54 -9.80
CA GLU A 139 10.18 -8.13 -9.92
C GLU A 139 10.62 -8.75 -8.59
N LEU A 140 10.51 -8.01 -7.49
CA LEU A 140 10.92 -8.49 -6.17
C LEU A 140 10.07 -9.69 -5.70
N GLY A 141 8.77 -9.69 -6.01
CA GLY A 141 7.87 -10.79 -5.63
C GLY A 141 8.12 -12.10 -6.40
N LYS A 142 8.75 -12.06 -7.58
CA LYS A 142 9.13 -13.26 -8.34
C LYS A 142 10.39 -13.92 -7.79
N GLU A 143 11.31 -13.14 -7.24
CA GLU A 143 12.60 -13.61 -6.73
C GLU A 143 12.45 -14.44 -5.44
N VAL A 144 11.35 -14.26 -4.70
CA VAL A 144 11.06 -15.06 -3.50
C VAL A 144 10.48 -16.42 -3.91
N PRO A 145 11.17 -17.55 -3.61
CA PRO A 145 10.65 -18.88 -3.91
C PRO A 145 9.29 -19.10 -3.25
N GLN A 146 8.38 -19.79 -3.94
CA GLN A 146 7.14 -20.23 -3.31
C GLN A 146 7.52 -21.22 -2.21
N GLN A 147 7.31 -20.87 -0.93
CA GLN A 147 7.28 -21.90 0.10
C GLN A 147 6.06 -22.78 -0.21
N GLY A 148 6.34 -23.99 -0.69
CA GLY A 148 5.33 -24.97 -1.03
C GLY A 148 4.48 -25.32 0.20
N THR A 149 3.18 -25.42 -0.04
CA THR A 149 2.23 -26.13 0.83
C THR A 149 2.60 -27.59 1.00
#